data_AF-A0A6J8EYM4-F1
#
_entry.id   AF-A0A6J8EYM4-F1
#
_cell.length_a   1.000
_cell.length_b   1.000
_cell.length_c   1.000
_cell.angle_alpha   90.00
_cell.angle_beta   90.00
_cell.angle_gamma   90.00
#
_symmetry.space_group_name_H-M   'P 1'
#
loop_
_entity.id
_entity.type
_entity.pdbx_description
1 polymer ?
#
loop_
_entity_poly.entity_id
_entity_poly.type
_entity_poly.pdbx_seq_one_letter_code
_entity_poly.pdbx_strand_id
1 'polypeptide(L)'
;MIQPPGGELDQQAMGVIPASTQLQTTLTVNPGEEGKPPHVELFVGTTNDTIIRTVLLFAEGIFDGESHVVHPHPSILSNCLKCPIVPPKDLPVDLHIKAFVGYKSSGQYHVFELTRQLPRFSMYALCKPDIPEPKSSVTYQVNDRVQRVLLWINQSFLLQDDISCEGNLNVAFMSLRGSGPVIIQMETSGQRKWKDLENCWSRKNMRKGYLELYNLNRDLINGYKIRCSNHQELLASLKIVNQIIQKSGRLRVGKYKTQVISACRQAIKSNNVSSLFKIIKTGS
;
A
#
# COMPACT_ATOMS: atom_id res chain seq x y z
N MET A 1 63.34 -3.00 -0.82
CA MET A 1 62.47 -2.16 0.02
C MET A 1 61.37 -3.04 0.56
N ILE A 2 61.40 -3.27 1.88
CA ILE A 2 60.42 -4.08 2.60
C ILE A 2 59.24 -3.15 2.90
N GLN A 3 58.05 -3.46 2.37
CA GLN A 3 56.81 -2.74 2.70
C GLN A 3 56.55 -2.86 4.20
N PRO A 4 56.19 -1.76 4.91
CA PRO A 4 55.86 -1.85 6.32
C PRO A 4 54.54 -2.63 6.50
N PRO A 5 54.43 -3.52 7.50
CA PRO A 5 53.28 -4.42 7.68
C PRO A 5 52.03 -3.75 8.29
N GLY A 6 51.86 -2.42 8.14
CA GLY A 6 50.83 -1.64 8.85
C GLY A 6 49.69 -1.06 7.99
N GLY A 7 49.72 -1.22 6.66
CA GLY A 7 48.85 -0.43 5.77
C GLY A 7 47.36 -0.83 5.71
N GLU A 8 47.04 -2.13 5.80
CA GLU A 8 45.67 -2.61 5.58
C GLU A 8 44.76 -2.45 6.81
N LEU A 9 45.30 -2.68 8.02
CA LEU A 9 44.54 -2.57 9.27
C LEU A 9 44.14 -1.11 9.54
N ASP A 10 45.03 -0.16 9.27
CA ASP A 10 44.75 1.28 9.42
C ASP A 10 43.71 1.77 8.39
N GLN A 11 43.75 1.28 7.15
CA GLN A 11 42.75 1.63 6.13
C GLN A 11 41.35 1.10 6.47
N GLN A 12 41.24 -0.12 7.00
CA GLN A 12 39.98 -0.68 7.45
C GLN A 12 39.41 0.07 8.66
N ALA A 13 40.26 0.49 9.60
CA ALA A 13 39.87 1.32 10.73
C ALA A 13 39.38 2.72 10.29
N MET A 14 39.98 3.26 9.23
CA MET A 14 39.58 4.53 8.59
C MET A 14 38.34 4.40 7.68
N GLY A 15 37.75 3.21 7.55
CA GLY A 15 36.51 2.98 6.80
C GLY A 15 36.65 3.00 5.28
N VAL A 16 37.87 2.90 4.75
CA VAL A 16 38.12 2.90 3.30
C VAL A 16 37.74 1.54 2.71
N ILE A 17 36.74 1.50 1.83
CA ILE A 17 36.31 0.27 1.13
C ILE A 17 36.84 0.20 -0.31
N PRO A 18 36.91 -0.99 -0.94
CA PRO A 18 37.26 -1.12 -2.35
C PRO A 18 36.27 -0.36 -3.25
N ALA A 19 36.78 0.40 -4.22
CA ALA A 19 35.94 1.16 -5.16
C ALA A 19 35.04 0.27 -6.05
N SER A 20 35.37 -1.02 -6.19
CA SER A 20 34.57 -2.02 -6.91
C SER A 20 33.41 -2.60 -6.08
N THR A 21 33.23 -2.17 -4.83
CA THR A 21 32.12 -2.63 -3.97
C THR A 21 30.79 -2.21 -4.58
N GLN A 22 29.93 -3.17 -4.86
CA GLN A 22 28.58 -2.94 -5.36
C GLN A 22 27.56 -3.57 -4.44
N LEU A 23 26.37 -2.96 -4.40
CA LEU A 23 25.24 -3.46 -3.65
C LEU A 23 24.30 -4.24 -4.57
N GLN A 24 24.07 -5.50 -4.25
CA GLN A 24 23.12 -6.38 -4.91
C GLN A 24 21.86 -6.49 -4.06
N THR A 25 20.70 -6.44 -4.70
CA THR A 25 19.42 -6.57 -4.00
C THR A 25 18.45 -7.41 -4.79
N THR A 26 17.71 -8.27 -4.09
CA THR A 26 16.68 -9.13 -4.69
C THR A 26 15.44 -9.09 -3.81
N LEU A 27 14.26 -9.07 -4.43
CA LEU A 27 12.98 -9.18 -3.74
C LEU A 27 12.39 -10.56 -4.01
N THR A 28 12.07 -11.30 -2.97
CA THR A 28 11.46 -12.62 -3.08
C THR A 28 10.29 -12.77 -2.11
N VAL A 29 9.39 -13.68 -2.43
CA VAL A 29 8.26 -14.01 -1.57
C VAL A 29 8.68 -15.14 -0.64
N ASN A 30 8.54 -14.96 0.68
CA ASN A 30 8.85 -15.96 1.68
C ASN A 30 7.53 -16.41 2.36
N PRO A 31 7.13 -17.69 2.25
CA PRO A 31 5.88 -18.19 2.81
C PRO A 31 5.88 -18.27 4.35
N GLY A 32 7.00 -17.95 5.01
CA GLY A 32 7.16 -18.06 6.44
C GLY A 32 7.59 -19.46 6.88
N GLU A 33 8.14 -19.52 8.08
CA GLU A 33 8.59 -20.73 8.77
C GLU A 33 8.07 -20.68 10.22
N GLU A 34 8.25 -21.74 11.01
CA GLU A 34 7.86 -21.70 12.43
C GLU A 34 8.48 -20.50 13.15
N GLY A 35 7.62 -19.60 13.67
CA GLY A 35 8.02 -18.38 14.35
C GLY A 35 8.30 -17.16 13.47
N LYS A 36 8.28 -17.28 12.14
CA LYS A 36 8.44 -16.15 11.20
C LYS A 36 7.23 -16.07 10.26
N PRO A 37 6.39 -15.01 10.34
CA PRO A 37 5.22 -14.89 9.48
C PRO A 37 5.62 -14.75 7.99
N PRO A 38 4.70 -15.07 7.06
CA PRO A 38 4.93 -14.85 5.64
C PRO A 38 5.22 -13.36 5.33
N HIS A 39 6.18 -13.11 4.46
CA HIS A 39 6.63 -11.75 4.13
C HIS A 39 7.28 -11.69 2.74
N VAL A 40 7.44 -10.48 2.21
CA VAL A 40 8.39 -10.22 1.14
C VAL A 40 9.77 -10.07 1.76
N GLU A 41 10.76 -10.85 1.31
CA GLU A 41 12.13 -10.76 1.75
C GLU A 41 12.93 -9.89 0.78
N LEU A 42 13.42 -8.75 1.26
CA LEU A 42 14.45 -7.98 0.58
C LEU A 42 15.81 -8.51 1.00
N PHE A 43 16.51 -9.15 0.08
CA PHE A 43 17.93 -9.44 0.20
C PHE A 43 18.74 -8.19 -0.17
N VAL A 44 19.72 -7.85 0.66
CA VAL A 44 20.74 -6.83 0.38
C VAL A 44 22.10 -7.48 0.63
N GLY A 45 23.00 -7.45 -0.35
CA GLY A 45 24.32 -8.06 -0.26
C GLY A 45 25.40 -7.25 -0.96
N THR A 46 26.63 -7.31 -0.48
CA THR A 46 27.79 -6.69 -1.14
C THR A 46 28.51 -7.70 -2.02
N THR A 47 29.19 -7.23 -3.08
CA THR A 47 29.92 -8.09 -4.03
C THR A 47 31.27 -8.62 -3.52
N ASN A 48 31.66 -8.26 -2.30
CA ASN A 48 32.95 -8.60 -1.70
C ASN A 48 32.81 -8.80 -0.18
N ASP A 49 33.93 -8.87 0.54
CA ASP A 49 33.98 -9.17 1.97
C ASP A 49 33.60 -7.99 2.89
N THR A 50 33.16 -6.86 2.33
CA THR A 50 32.61 -5.76 3.13
C THR A 50 31.31 -6.20 3.81
N ILE A 51 31.09 -5.71 5.02
CA ILE A 51 29.88 -6.02 5.78
C ILE A 51 28.79 -4.99 5.54
N ILE A 52 27.54 -5.41 5.76
CA ILE A 52 26.40 -4.51 5.87
C ILE A 52 26.13 -4.27 7.35
N ARG A 53 26.42 -3.06 7.81
CA ARG A 53 26.21 -2.67 9.21
C ARG A 53 24.73 -2.45 9.52
N THR A 54 24.01 -1.78 8.62
CA THR A 54 22.60 -1.42 8.82
C THR A 54 21.95 -1.18 7.47
N VAL A 55 20.66 -1.47 7.36
CA VAL A 55 19.83 -1.06 6.22
C VAL A 55 18.66 -0.23 6.74
N LEU A 56 18.49 0.96 6.16
CA LEU A 56 17.31 1.80 6.35
C LEU A 56 16.44 1.67 5.10
N LEU A 57 15.16 1.40 5.32
CA LEU A 57 14.13 1.30 4.30
C LEU A 57 13.17 2.47 4.47
N PHE A 58 12.89 3.19 3.40
CA PHE A 58 11.85 4.23 3.36
C PHE A 58 10.80 3.82 2.35
N ALA A 59 9.54 3.82 2.76
CA ALA A 59 8.41 3.52 1.89
C ALA A 59 7.11 4.06 2.49
N GLU A 60 6.28 4.69 1.67
CA GLU A 60 4.99 5.23 2.09
C GLU A 60 3.97 4.10 2.30
N GLY A 61 3.34 4.07 3.47
CA GLY A 61 2.20 3.19 3.75
C GLY A 61 2.53 1.71 3.92
N ILE A 62 3.81 1.34 4.03
CA ILE A 62 4.26 -0.02 4.36
C ILE A 62 4.61 -0.16 5.84
N PHE A 63 5.36 0.80 6.39
CA PHE A 63 5.86 0.76 7.77
C PHE A 63 4.99 1.59 8.72
N ASP A 64 5.15 1.34 10.03
CA ASP A 64 4.58 2.21 11.06
C ASP A 64 5.46 3.47 11.17
N GLY A 65 5.11 4.48 10.36
CA GLY A 65 5.92 5.68 10.13
C GLY A 65 6.46 5.75 8.70
N GLU A 66 7.56 6.48 8.50
CA GLU A 66 8.17 6.70 7.17
C GLU A 66 9.27 5.70 6.83
N SER A 67 9.86 5.06 7.84
CA SER A 67 11.04 4.23 7.67
C SER A 67 11.08 3.02 8.59
N HIS A 68 11.87 2.03 8.19
CA HIS A 68 12.17 0.84 8.97
C HIS A 68 13.67 0.57 8.96
N VAL A 69 14.23 0.30 10.14
CA VAL A 69 15.68 0.13 10.32
C VAL A 69 15.97 -1.32 10.71
N VAL A 70 16.80 -1.98 9.92
CA VAL A 70 17.33 -3.30 10.24
C VAL A 70 18.79 -3.16 10.65
N HIS A 71 19.06 -3.34 11.95
CA HIS A 71 20.37 -3.20 12.56
C HIS A 71 20.76 -4.50 13.30
N PRO A 72 21.52 -5.40 12.65
CA PRO A 72 21.98 -6.63 13.28
C PRO A 72 22.93 -6.39 14.45
N HIS A 73 22.93 -7.30 15.42
CA HIS A 73 23.92 -7.27 16.49
C HIS A 73 25.34 -7.43 15.92
N PRO A 74 26.37 -6.73 16.46
CA PRO A 74 27.74 -6.80 15.93
C PRO A 74 28.33 -8.22 15.76
N SER A 75 27.90 -9.17 16.59
CA SER A 75 28.35 -10.57 16.52
C SER A 75 27.86 -11.34 15.28
N ILE A 76 26.77 -10.91 14.64
CA ILE A 76 26.16 -11.59 13.48
C ILE A 76 26.30 -10.79 12.19
N LEU A 77 27.16 -9.76 12.18
CA LEU A 77 27.42 -8.96 10.98
C LEU A 77 28.04 -9.81 9.86
N SER A 78 27.44 -9.69 8.69
CA SER A 78 27.85 -10.38 7.47
C SER A 78 27.83 -9.43 6.28
N ASN A 79 28.27 -9.90 5.12
CA ASN A 79 28.20 -9.18 3.84
C ASN A 79 26.79 -9.14 3.23
N CYS A 80 25.82 -9.81 3.87
CA CYS A 80 24.42 -9.81 3.45
C CYS A 80 23.46 -9.57 4.62
N LEU A 81 22.28 -9.05 4.29
CA LEU A 81 21.19 -8.81 5.21
C LEU A 81 19.86 -9.09 4.53
N LYS A 82 18.96 -9.77 5.25
CA LYS A 82 17.59 -10.07 4.81
C LYS A 82 16.62 -9.22 5.62
N CYS A 83 15.84 -8.40 4.93
CA CYS A 83 14.89 -7.48 5.54
C CYS A 83 13.46 -7.93 5.23
N PRO A 84 12.67 -8.35 6.22
CA PRO A 84 11.28 -8.73 6.00
C PRO A 84 10.39 -7.49 5.79
N ILE A 85 9.50 -7.54 4.80
CA ILE A 85 8.57 -6.46 4.44
C ILE A 85 7.17 -7.05 4.29
N VAL A 86 6.17 -6.42 4.91
CA VAL A 86 4.78 -6.88 4.87
C VAL A 86 3.87 -5.73 4.42
N PRO A 87 3.73 -5.48 3.10
CA PRO A 87 2.84 -4.43 2.61
C PRO A 87 1.39 -4.70 3.01
N PRO A 88 0.67 -3.74 3.63
CA PRO A 88 -0.67 -3.96 4.14
C PRO A 88 -1.75 -3.98 3.04
N LYS A 89 -1.44 -3.46 1.85
CA LYS A 89 -2.37 -3.32 0.72
C LYS A 89 -1.71 -3.71 -0.60
N ASP A 90 -2.55 -3.96 -1.62
CA ASP A 90 -2.10 -4.29 -2.96
C ASP A 90 -1.91 -3.04 -3.82
N LEU A 91 -0.83 -2.34 -3.53
CA LEU A 91 -0.42 -1.12 -4.23
C LEU A 91 1.04 -1.24 -4.63
N PRO A 92 1.43 -0.75 -5.82
CA PRO A 92 2.84 -0.59 -6.13
C PRO A 92 3.43 0.49 -5.21
N VAL A 93 4.61 0.22 -4.66
CA VAL A 93 5.29 1.13 -3.73
C VAL A 93 6.77 1.19 -4.04
N ASP A 94 7.32 2.39 -4.08
CA ASP A 94 8.76 2.59 -4.22
C ASP A 94 9.43 2.47 -2.85
N LEU A 95 10.47 1.64 -2.79
CA LEU A 95 11.26 1.31 -1.62
C LEU A 95 12.65 1.92 -1.79
N HIS A 96 12.92 2.99 -1.05
CA HIS A 96 14.24 3.60 -1.01
C HIS A 96 15.09 2.93 0.07
N ILE A 97 16.26 2.45 -0.33
CA ILE A 97 17.14 1.61 0.49
C ILE A 97 18.44 2.38 0.70
N LYS A 98 18.81 2.57 1.97
CA LYS A 98 20.12 3.11 2.36
C LYS A 98 20.87 2.05 3.16
N ALA A 99 21.91 1.47 2.57
CA ALA A 99 22.73 0.44 3.21
C ALA A 99 24.07 1.01 3.65
N PHE A 100 24.44 0.73 4.89
CA PHE A 100 25.68 1.17 5.51
C PHE A 100 26.72 0.06 5.36
N VAL A 101 27.73 0.29 4.52
CA VAL A 101 28.72 -0.71 4.10
C VAL A 101 30.11 -0.32 4.61
N GLY A 102 30.86 -1.29 5.12
CA GLY A 102 32.22 -1.07 5.62
C GLY A 102 32.85 -2.32 6.24
N TYR A 103 33.76 -2.13 7.18
CA TYR A 103 34.41 -3.21 7.93
C TYR A 103 33.93 -3.26 9.38
N LYS A 104 34.09 -4.43 10.04
CA LYS A 104 33.62 -4.66 11.42
C LYS A 104 34.27 -3.73 12.43
N SER A 105 35.55 -3.41 12.24
CA SER A 105 36.35 -2.53 13.10
C SER A 105 36.22 -1.05 12.76
N SER A 106 35.55 -0.68 11.67
CA SER A 106 35.47 0.70 11.21
C SER A 106 34.51 1.54 12.05
N GLY A 107 34.92 2.77 12.37
CA GLY A 107 34.02 3.79 12.93
C GLY A 107 33.23 4.56 11.87
N GLN A 108 33.56 4.40 10.59
CA GLN A 108 32.96 5.11 9.45
C GLN A 108 32.43 4.12 8.41
N TYR A 109 31.28 4.42 7.81
CA TYR A 109 30.63 3.55 6.83
C TYR A 109 30.23 4.35 5.60
N HIS A 110 30.33 3.73 4.43
CA HIS A 110 29.79 4.27 3.19
C HIS A 110 28.29 3.99 3.13
N VAL A 111 27.51 4.98 2.71
CA VAL A 111 26.07 4.83 2.53
C VAL A 111 25.78 4.63 1.04
N PHE A 112 25.33 3.42 0.70
CA PHE A 112 24.84 3.10 -0.64
C PHE A 112 23.35 3.36 -0.70
N GLU A 113 22.92 4.16 -1.67
CA GLU A 113 21.51 4.49 -1.89
C GLU A 113 21.02 3.84 -3.17
N LEU A 114 19.88 3.14 -3.09
CA LEU A 114 19.20 2.58 -4.26
C LEU A 114 17.70 2.60 -4.06
N THR A 115 16.95 2.50 -5.16
CA THR A 115 15.49 2.41 -5.13
C THR A 115 15.05 1.14 -5.83
N ARG A 116 14.12 0.40 -5.20
CA ARG A 116 13.44 -0.75 -5.79
C ARG A 116 11.94 -0.52 -5.75
N GLN A 117 11.21 -1.04 -6.73
CA GLN A 117 9.76 -0.96 -6.74
C GLN A 117 9.16 -2.31 -6.33
N LEU A 118 8.27 -2.29 -5.35
CA LEU A 118 7.41 -3.42 -5.03
C LEU A 118 6.22 -3.41 -6.00
N PRO A 119 5.96 -4.48 -6.75
CA PRO A 119 4.79 -4.56 -7.61
C PRO A 119 3.50 -4.67 -6.80
N ARG A 120 2.37 -4.38 -7.45
CA ARG A 120 1.04 -4.27 -6.81
C ARG A 120 0.67 -5.48 -5.96
N PHE A 121 0.95 -6.70 -6.44
CA PHE A 121 0.57 -7.95 -5.78
C PHE A 121 1.80 -8.67 -5.19
N SER A 122 2.68 -7.92 -4.51
CA SER A 122 3.91 -8.46 -3.91
C SER A 122 3.67 -9.56 -2.85
N MET A 123 2.49 -9.60 -2.22
CA MET A 123 2.15 -10.55 -1.14
C MET A 123 1.44 -11.82 -1.65
N TYR A 124 1.68 -12.18 -2.92
CA TYR A 124 1.09 -13.36 -3.55
C TYR A 124 2.20 -14.25 -4.09
N ALA A 125 2.28 -15.47 -3.57
CA ALA A 125 3.25 -16.47 -4.01
C ALA A 125 2.65 -17.31 -5.14
N LEU A 126 3.39 -17.48 -6.25
CA LEU A 126 2.99 -18.44 -7.30
C LEU A 126 2.91 -19.85 -6.70
N CYS A 127 1.81 -20.55 -6.97
CA CYS A 127 1.53 -21.87 -6.43
C CYS A 127 1.23 -22.87 -7.55
N LYS A 128 1.43 -24.15 -7.24
CA LYS A 128 1.04 -25.23 -8.15
C LYS A 128 -0.49 -25.24 -8.33
N PRO A 129 -0.98 -25.66 -9.51
CA PRO A 129 -2.40 -25.66 -9.84
C PRO A 129 -3.24 -26.67 -9.04
N ASP A 130 -2.61 -27.58 -8.30
CA ASP A 130 -3.27 -28.65 -7.53
C ASP A 130 -3.85 -28.18 -6.18
N ILE A 131 -4.30 -26.92 -6.13
CA ILE A 131 -4.94 -26.31 -4.97
C ILE A 131 -6.46 -26.37 -5.10
N PRO A 132 -7.21 -26.59 -4.01
CA PRO A 132 -8.67 -26.58 -4.06
C PRO A 132 -9.19 -25.27 -4.65
N GLU A 133 -10.05 -25.37 -5.67
CA GLU A 133 -10.63 -24.19 -6.30
C GLU A 133 -11.40 -23.34 -5.26
N PRO A 134 -11.21 -22.00 -5.28
CA PRO A 134 -11.94 -21.13 -4.38
C PRO A 134 -13.44 -21.22 -4.65
N LYS A 135 -14.24 -21.19 -3.58
CA LYS A 135 -15.72 -21.29 -3.65
C LYS A 135 -16.41 -20.12 -4.38
N SER A 136 -15.66 -19.07 -4.71
CA SER A 136 -16.16 -17.86 -5.34
C SER A 136 -15.31 -17.57 -6.58
N SER A 137 -15.97 -17.25 -7.68
CA SER A 137 -15.34 -16.87 -8.95
C SER A 137 -16.07 -15.67 -9.55
N VAL A 138 -15.39 -14.98 -10.45
CA VAL A 138 -15.95 -13.94 -11.30
C VAL A 138 -15.44 -14.14 -12.71
N THR A 139 -16.34 -14.07 -13.69
CA THR A 139 -16.02 -14.25 -15.11
C THR A 139 -16.52 -13.05 -15.87
N TYR A 140 -15.66 -12.50 -16.72
CA TYR A 140 -15.97 -11.36 -17.58
C TYR A 140 -15.16 -11.47 -18.87
N GLN A 141 -15.56 -10.72 -19.89
CA GLN A 141 -14.85 -10.68 -21.15
C GLN A 141 -13.80 -9.56 -21.14
N VAL A 142 -12.59 -9.90 -21.57
CA VAL A 142 -11.49 -8.96 -21.75
C VAL A 142 -11.17 -8.91 -23.24
N ASN A 143 -11.20 -7.72 -23.83
CA ASN A 143 -10.84 -7.52 -25.24
C ASN A 143 -9.32 -7.38 -25.41
N ASP A 144 -8.57 -8.38 -24.95
CA ASP A 144 -7.12 -8.44 -25.08
C ASP A 144 -6.66 -9.89 -25.33
N ARG A 145 -5.41 -10.04 -25.77
CA ARG A 145 -4.81 -11.37 -26.00
C ARG A 145 -4.21 -11.92 -24.70
N VAL A 146 -4.19 -13.24 -24.55
CA VAL A 146 -3.59 -13.94 -23.39
C VAL A 146 -2.18 -13.44 -23.10
N GLN A 147 -1.34 -13.25 -24.12
CA GLN A 147 0.04 -12.76 -23.97
C GLN A 147 0.12 -11.39 -23.29
N ARG A 148 -0.88 -10.51 -23.46
CA ARG A 148 -0.89 -9.19 -22.81
C ARG A 148 -1.29 -9.29 -21.34
N VAL A 149 -2.23 -10.18 -21.01
CA VAL A 149 -2.59 -10.49 -19.61
C VAL A 149 -1.41 -11.16 -18.91
N LEU A 150 -0.67 -12.00 -19.62
CA LEU A 150 0.53 -12.66 -19.11
C LEU A 150 1.66 -11.66 -18.81
N LEU A 151 1.89 -10.71 -19.72
CA LEU A 151 2.82 -9.60 -19.49
C LEU A 151 2.42 -8.79 -18.25
N TRP A 152 1.12 -8.51 -18.08
CA TRP A 152 0.62 -7.81 -16.90
C TRP A 152 0.85 -8.62 -15.61
N ILE A 153 0.68 -9.95 -15.63
CA ILE A 153 0.97 -10.81 -14.48
C ILE A 153 2.46 -10.73 -14.13
N ASN A 154 3.36 -10.90 -15.10
CA ASN A 154 4.80 -10.86 -14.86
C ASN A 154 5.27 -9.51 -14.30
N GLN A 155 4.57 -8.41 -14.62
CA GLN A 155 4.85 -7.07 -14.09
C GLN A 155 4.17 -6.78 -12.73
N SER A 156 3.12 -7.51 -12.38
CA SER A 156 2.28 -7.19 -11.22
C SER A 156 2.53 -8.06 -9.99
N PHE A 157 3.24 -9.17 -10.16
CA PHE A 157 3.58 -10.14 -9.10
C PHE A 157 5.09 -10.27 -8.93
N LEU A 158 5.53 -10.71 -7.74
CA LEU A 158 6.92 -11.09 -7.51
C LEU A 158 7.12 -12.54 -7.92
N LEU A 159 7.70 -12.76 -9.10
CA LEU A 159 7.97 -14.07 -9.67
C LEU A 159 9.47 -14.37 -9.66
N GLN A 160 9.83 -15.64 -9.47
CA GLN A 160 11.22 -16.09 -9.63
C GLN A 160 11.59 -16.16 -11.12
N ASP A 161 10.66 -16.66 -11.93
CA ASP A 161 10.78 -16.78 -13.38
C ASP A 161 9.49 -16.26 -14.04
N ASP A 162 9.64 -15.65 -15.22
CA ASP A 162 8.50 -15.20 -16.01
C ASP A 162 7.59 -16.36 -16.41
N ILE A 163 6.29 -16.18 -16.22
CA ILE A 163 5.30 -17.17 -16.67
C ILE A 163 5.13 -17.01 -18.18
N SER A 164 5.17 -18.13 -18.90
CA SER A 164 4.90 -18.23 -20.34
C SER A 164 3.80 -19.28 -20.59
N CYS A 165 2.98 -19.08 -21.62
CA CYS A 165 2.01 -20.08 -22.08
C CYS A 165 1.72 -19.94 -23.59
N GLU A 166 1.50 -21.06 -24.29
CA GLU A 166 1.18 -21.08 -25.74
C GLU A 166 -0.34 -21.16 -26.02
N GLY A 167 -1.17 -21.21 -24.98
CA GLY A 167 -2.61 -21.44 -25.08
C GLY A 167 -3.38 -20.76 -23.96
N ASN A 168 -4.29 -21.51 -23.33
CA ASN A 168 -5.07 -21.00 -22.20
C ASN A 168 -4.15 -20.66 -21.02
N LEU A 169 -4.45 -19.55 -20.36
CA LEU A 169 -3.82 -19.16 -19.10
C LEU A 169 -4.53 -19.88 -17.95
N ASN A 170 -3.76 -20.48 -17.05
CA ASN A 170 -4.24 -20.97 -15.76
C ASN A 170 -3.11 -20.83 -14.75
N VAL A 171 -3.14 -19.76 -13.96
CA VAL A 171 -2.12 -19.49 -12.93
C VAL A 171 -2.79 -19.33 -11.58
N ALA A 172 -2.13 -19.83 -10.55
CA ALA A 172 -2.65 -19.83 -9.21
C ALA A 172 -1.64 -19.19 -8.25
N PHE A 173 -2.14 -18.32 -7.37
CA PHE A 173 -1.36 -17.62 -6.37
C PHE A 173 -1.92 -17.86 -4.99
N MET A 174 -1.06 -18.01 -3.99
CA MET A 174 -1.47 -18.04 -2.58
C MET A 174 -1.19 -16.69 -1.95
N SER A 175 -2.21 -16.12 -1.30
CA SER A 175 -2.04 -14.91 -0.51
C SER A 175 -1.24 -15.19 0.76
N LEU A 176 -0.16 -14.43 0.95
CA LEU A 176 0.64 -14.44 2.17
C LEU A 176 -0.07 -13.75 3.35
N ARG A 177 -1.18 -13.04 3.11
CA ARG A 177 -1.98 -12.37 4.15
C ARG A 177 -3.12 -13.26 4.69
N GLY A 178 -3.22 -14.51 4.24
CA GLY A 178 -4.22 -15.46 4.74
C GLY A 178 -5.58 -15.41 4.03
N SER A 179 -5.72 -14.70 2.91
CA SER A 179 -6.97 -14.64 2.15
C SER A 179 -7.22 -15.88 1.28
N GLY A 180 -6.34 -16.88 1.32
CA GLY A 180 -6.43 -18.10 0.52
C GLY A 180 -5.94 -17.92 -0.93
N PRO A 181 -6.19 -18.91 -1.79
CA PRO A 181 -5.70 -18.90 -3.16
C PRO A 181 -6.53 -18.02 -4.10
N VAL A 182 -5.86 -17.46 -5.10
CA VAL A 182 -6.41 -16.71 -6.23
C VAL A 182 -6.01 -17.41 -7.51
N ILE A 183 -6.98 -17.76 -8.34
CA ILE A 183 -6.75 -18.43 -9.62
C ILE A 183 -7.16 -17.50 -10.75
N ILE A 184 -6.26 -17.29 -11.72
CA ILE A 184 -6.50 -16.48 -12.92
C ILE A 184 -6.50 -17.42 -14.13
N GLN A 185 -7.64 -17.47 -14.80
CA GLN A 185 -7.86 -18.30 -15.99
C GLN A 185 -8.30 -17.44 -17.16
N MET A 186 -7.77 -17.72 -18.36
CA MET A 186 -8.18 -17.08 -19.60
C MET A 186 -8.07 -18.05 -20.77
N GLU A 187 -9.15 -18.23 -21.51
CA GLU A 187 -9.18 -19.06 -22.72
C GLU A 187 -8.76 -18.25 -23.96
N THR A 188 -8.01 -18.86 -24.89
CA THR A 188 -7.56 -18.21 -26.13
C THR A 188 -8.63 -18.12 -27.20
N SER A 189 -9.61 -19.01 -27.16
CA SER A 189 -10.71 -19.04 -28.11
C SER A 189 -11.92 -18.35 -27.50
N GLY A 190 -12.69 -17.61 -28.31
CA GLY A 190 -14.02 -17.15 -27.94
C GLY A 190 -15.03 -18.30 -27.73
N GLN A 191 -14.60 -19.51 -27.34
CA GLN A 191 -15.50 -20.59 -26.97
C GLN A 191 -16.20 -20.26 -25.66
N ARG A 192 -17.47 -19.89 -25.82
CA ARG A 192 -18.42 -19.83 -24.73
C ARG A 192 -18.69 -21.26 -24.23
N LYS A 193 -18.12 -21.63 -23.08
CA LYS A 193 -18.80 -22.56 -22.17
C LYS A 193 -19.60 -21.75 -21.15
N TRP A 194 -20.85 -21.50 -21.50
CA TRP A 194 -21.85 -21.19 -20.48
C TRP A 194 -22.08 -22.45 -19.67
N LYS A 195 -21.66 -22.43 -18.41
CA LYS A 195 -22.29 -23.26 -17.40
C LYS A 195 -23.17 -22.31 -16.58
N ASP A 196 -24.36 -22.05 -17.12
CA ASP A 196 -25.48 -21.75 -16.26
C ASP A 196 -25.63 -22.94 -15.31
N LEU A 197 -25.39 -22.71 -14.03
CA LEU A 197 -25.93 -23.55 -12.99
C LEU A 197 -27.20 -22.85 -12.49
N GLU A 198 -28.30 -23.13 -13.18
CA GLU A 198 -29.59 -23.38 -12.56
C GLU A 198 -29.42 -24.45 -11.47
N ASN A 199 -28.92 -24.02 -10.32
CA ASN A 199 -29.07 -24.67 -9.02
C ASN A 199 -28.45 -23.78 -7.93
N CYS A 200 -28.98 -22.57 -7.84
CA CYS A 200 -29.25 -22.03 -6.51
C CYS A 200 -30.61 -22.61 -6.11
N TRP A 201 -30.66 -23.18 -4.91
CA TRP A 201 -31.85 -23.63 -4.16
C TRP A 201 -32.17 -25.13 -4.17
N SER A 202 -31.37 -25.87 -3.40
CA SER A 202 -31.99 -26.62 -2.30
C SER A 202 -31.16 -26.60 -1.01
N ARG A 203 -31.63 -25.72 -0.11
CA ARG A 203 -31.88 -25.92 1.34
C ARG A 203 -30.70 -26.29 2.26
N LYS A 204 -30.44 -25.61 3.37
CA LYS A 204 -31.15 -24.55 4.11
C LYS A 204 -30.12 -23.95 5.10
N ASN A 205 -30.28 -22.68 5.42
CA ASN A 205 -29.77 -21.96 6.60
C ASN A 205 -28.50 -21.10 6.55
N MET A 206 -27.49 -21.29 5.69
CA MET A 206 -26.27 -20.46 5.86
C MET A 206 -26.15 -19.25 4.92
N ARG A 207 -26.39 -19.41 3.62
CA ARG A 207 -26.12 -18.31 2.65
C ARG A 207 -27.21 -17.24 2.59
N LYS A 208 -28.47 -17.58 2.87
CA LYS A 208 -29.57 -16.59 2.93
C LYS A 208 -29.38 -15.65 4.13
N GLY A 209 -28.99 -16.19 5.30
CA GLY A 209 -28.60 -15.42 6.47
C GLY A 209 -27.38 -14.53 6.21
N TYR A 210 -26.33 -15.03 5.55
CA TYR A 210 -25.15 -14.22 5.26
C TYR A 210 -25.36 -13.15 4.17
N LEU A 211 -26.21 -13.40 3.17
CA LEU A 211 -26.50 -12.41 2.12
C LEU A 211 -27.45 -11.30 2.62
N GLU A 212 -28.45 -11.64 3.46
CA GLU A 212 -29.29 -10.62 4.10
C GLU A 212 -28.49 -9.77 5.09
N LEU A 213 -27.62 -10.38 5.91
CA LEU A 213 -26.74 -9.64 6.83
C LEU A 213 -25.66 -8.82 6.11
N TYR A 214 -25.07 -9.34 5.02
CA TYR A 214 -24.10 -8.61 4.22
C TYR A 214 -24.75 -7.46 3.46
N ASN A 215 -25.96 -7.64 2.92
CA ASN A 215 -26.70 -6.57 2.27
C ASN A 215 -27.17 -5.51 3.28
N LEU A 216 -27.71 -5.90 4.43
CA LEU A 216 -28.03 -4.96 5.51
C LEU A 216 -26.79 -4.22 6.02
N ASN A 217 -25.67 -4.91 6.24
CA ASN A 217 -24.43 -4.24 6.67
C ASN A 217 -23.84 -3.37 5.57
N ARG A 218 -23.92 -3.76 4.30
CA ARG A 218 -23.45 -2.94 3.17
C ARG A 218 -24.35 -1.72 2.97
N ASP A 219 -25.66 -1.87 3.10
CA ASP A 219 -26.63 -0.77 3.01
C ASP A 219 -26.53 0.16 4.22
N LEU A 220 -26.28 -0.37 5.41
CA LEU A 220 -25.98 0.42 6.61
C LEU A 220 -24.64 1.14 6.50
N ILE A 221 -23.58 0.50 6.00
CA ILE A 221 -22.26 1.11 5.83
C ILE A 221 -22.28 2.14 4.70
N ASN A 222 -22.96 1.86 3.59
CA ASN A 222 -23.12 2.81 2.49
C ASN A 222 -24.02 3.97 2.92
N GLY A 223 -25.14 3.70 3.58
CA GLY A 223 -26.01 4.71 4.17
C GLY A 223 -25.28 5.56 5.22
N TYR A 224 -24.41 4.94 6.03
CA TYR A 224 -23.57 5.64 7.00
C TYR A 224 -22.49 6.48 6.31
N LYS A 225 -21.81 5.97 5.27
CA LYS A 225 -20.81 6.73 4.48
C LYS A 225 -21.44 7.93 3.78
N ILE A 226 -22.59 7.74 3.12
CA ILE A 226 -23.35 8.82 2.48
C ILE A 226 -23.78 9.84 3.55
N ARG A 227 -24.27 9.38 4.71
CA ARG A 227 -24.66 10.26 5.82
C ARG A 227 -23.47 11.03 6.40
N CYS A 228 -22.31 10.40 6.54
CA CYS A 228 -21.09 11.05 7.00
C CYS A 228 -20.57 12.07 5.99
N SER A 229 -20.58 11.77 4.70
CA SER A 229 -20.21 12.72 3.64
C SER A 229 -21.16 13.91 3.62
N ASN A 230 -22.48 13.65 3.58
CA ASN A 230 -23.50 14.69 3.61
C ASN A 230 -23.40 15.53 4.89
N HIS A 231 -23.12 14.90 6.04
CA HIS A 231 -22.93 15.61 7.30
C HIS A 231 -21.67 16.47 7.31
N GLN A 232 -20.55 15.99 6.73
CA GLN A 232 -19.31 16.73 6.63
C GLN A 232 -19.46 17.95 5.70
N GLU A 233 -20.10 17.78 4.54
CA GLU A 233 -20.41 18.87 3.61
C GLU A 233 -21.36 19.90 4.22
N LEU A 234 -22.37 19.43 4.96
CA LEU A 234 -23.30 20.30 5.70
C LEU A 234 -22.58 21.09 6.79
N LEU A 235 -21.70 20.46 7.58
CA LEU A 235 -20.92 21.15 8.61
C LEU A 235 -19.96 22.17 8.00
N ALA A 236 -19.30 21.84 6.88
CA ALA A 236 -18.44 22.78 6.17
C ALA A 236 -19.23 24.00 5.68
N SER A 237 -20.38 23.77 5.05
CA SER A 237 -21.28 24.82 4.57
C SER A 237 -21.81 25.69 5.72
N LEU A 238 -22.22 25.08 6.84
CA LEU A 238 -22.70 25.80 8.03
C LEU A 238 -21.59 26.64 8.69
N LYS A 239 -20.35 26.14 8.68
CA LYS A 239 -19.19 26.88 9.17
C LYS A 239 -18.92 28.10 8.29
N ILE A 240 -18.99 27.95 6.97
CA ILE A 240 -18.84 29.07 6.02
C ILE A 240 -19.93 30.12 6.26
N VAL A 241 -21.20 29.72 6.37
CA VAL A 241 -22.32 30.65 6.63
C VAL A 241 -22.12 31.43 7.93
N ASN A 242 -21.72 30.76 9.01
CA ASN A 242 -21.45 31.43 10.28
C ASN A 242 -20.23 32.36 10.21
N GLN A 243 -19.18 31.98 9.49
CA GLN A 243 -18.02 32.85 9.27
C GLN A 243 -18.39 34.10 8.47
N ILE A 244 -19.24 33.99 7.45
CA ILE A 244 -19.72 35.15 6.68
C ILE A 244 -20.50 36.11 7.59
N ILE A 245 -21.39 35.61 8.46
CA ILE A 245 -22.12 36.45 9.42
C ILE A 245 -21.18 37.14 10.41
N GLN A 246 -20.18 36.41 10.92
CA GLN A 246 -19.20 37.00 11.83
C GLN A 246 -18.33 38.05 11.14
N LYS A 247 -17.93 37.81 9.89
CA LYS A 247 -17.18 38.78 9.08
C LYS A 247 -18.02 40.03 8.81
N SER A 248 -19.27 39.89 8.40
CA SER A 248 -20.17 41.03 8.15
C SER A 248 -20.46 41.85 9.42
N GLY A 249 -20.53 41.19 10.58
CA GLY A 249 -20.63 41.86 11.87
C GLY A 249 -19.33 42.56 12.28
N ARG A 250 -18.17 41.95 12.06
CA ARG A 250 -16.85 42.54 12.39
C ARG A 250 -16.50 43.79 11.58
N LEU A 251 -17.11 43.98 10.40
CA LEU A 251 -17.01 45.23 9.64
C LEU A 251 -17.68 46.42 10.33
N ARG A 252 -18.43 46.19 11.42
CA ARG A 252 -19.17 47.22 12.17
C ARG A 252 -18.74 47.19 13.64
N VAL A 253 -18.86 48.32 14.33
CA VAL A 253 -18.44 48.48 15.73
C VAL A 253 -19.63 48.77 16.63
N GLY A 254 -19.60 48.25 17.86
CA GLY A 254 -20.61 48.52 18.89
C GLY A 254 -21.98 47.91 18.60
N LYS A 255 -23.06 48.67 18.90
CA LYS A 255 -24.45 48.19 18.87
C LYS A 255 -24.88 47.62 17.50
N TYR A 256 -24.37 48.20 16.41
CA TYR A 256 -24.73 47.80 15.04
C TYR A 256 -24.17 46.44 14.63
N LYS A 257 -23.02 46.02 15.19
CA LYS A 257 -22.48 44.66 15.00
C LYS A 257 -23.43 43.61 15.56
N THR A 258 -23.90 43.82 16.78
CA THR A 258 -24.80 42.89 17.47
C THR A 258 -26.16 42.83 16.78
N GLN A 259 -26.68 43.98 16.32
CA GLN A 259 -27.94 44.04 15.56
C GLN A 259 -27.86 43.27 14.24
N VAL A 260 -26.81 43.46 13.44
CA VAL A 260 -26.64 42.74 12.16
C VAL A 260 -26.51 41.23 12.38
N ILE A 261 -25.76 40.78 13.39
CA ILE A 261 -25.62 39.35 13.68
C ILE A 261 -26.98 38.76 14.10
N SER A 262 -27.75 39.47 14.92
CA SER A 262 -29.09 39.04 15.35
C SER A 262 -30.06 38.96 14.18
N ALA A 263 -30.11 40.00 13.33
CA ALA A 263 -30.97 40.05 12.15
C ALA A 263 -30.61 38.96 11.13
N CYS A 264 -29.31 38.71 10.91
CA CYS A 264 -28.86 37.60 10.04
C CYS A 264 -29.34 36.24 10.57
N ARG A 265 -29.28 36.02 11.89
CA ARG A 265 -29.76 34.76 12.50
C ARG A 265 -31.28 34.63 12.39
N GLN A 266 -32.03 35.72 12.55
CA GLN A 266 -33.49 35.72 12.41
C GLN A 266 -33.91 35.44 10.95
N ALA A 267 -33.22 36.03 9.97
CA ALA A 267 -33.46 35.79 8.54
C ALA A 267 -33.18 34.34 8.13
N ILE A 268 -32.16 33.69 8.73
CA ILE A 268 -31.91 32.25 8.53
C ILE A 268 -33.04 31.42 9.16
N LYS A 269 -33.49 31.78 10.38
CA LYS A 269 -34.57 31.06 11.06
C LYS A 269 -35.90 31.13 10.29
N SER A 270 -36.18 32.24 9.60
CA SER A 270 -37.35 32.40 8.73
C SER A 270 -37.11 31.95 7.27
N ASN A 271 -35.95 31.36 6.97
CA ASN A 271 -35.53 30.88 5.66
C ASN A 271 -35.61 31.95 4.53
N ASN A 272 -35.40 33.23 4.85
CA ASN A 272 -35.47 34.34 3.89
C ASN A 272 -34.06 34.78 3.42
N VAL A 273 -33.57 34.13 2.36
CA VAL A 273 -32.21 34.30 1.84
C VAL A 273 -31.98 35.70 1.22
N SER A 274 -32.99 36.27 0.55
CA SER A 274 -32.87 37.60 -0.09
C SER A 274 -32.66 38.71 0.94
N SER A 275 -33.34 38.63 2.07
CA SER A 275 -33.18 39.58 3.17
C SER A 275 -31.81 39.43 3.84
N LEU A 276 -31.29 38.21 3.97
CA LEU A 276 -29.94 37.96 4.51
C LEU A 276 -28.85 38.68 3.70
N PHE A 277 -28.90 38.58 2.37
CA PHE A 277 -27.93 39.28 1.51
C PHE A 277 -28.07 40.80 1.58
N LYS A 278 -29.31 41.31 1.67
CA LYS A 278 -29.56 42.75 1.86
C LYS A 278 -28.96 43.24 3.18
N ILE A 279 -29.28 42.57 4.29
CA ILE A 279 -28.76 42.91 5.63
C ILE A 279 -27.22 42.88 5.66
N ILE A 280 -26.58 41.91 5.00
CA ILE A 280 -25.10 41.85 4.94
C ILE A 280 -24.53 43.07 4.21
N LYS A 281 -25.13 43.46 3.08
CA LYS A 281 -24.67 44.58 2.24
C LYS A 281 -24.97 45.95 2.86
N THR A 282 -26.19 46.19 3.31
CA THR A 282 -26.67 47.52 3.75
C THR A 282 -26.76 47.68 5.27
N GLY A 283 -26.82 46.59 6.04
CA GLY A 283 -26.97 46.61 7.50
C GLY A 283 -28.41 46.62 8.00
N SER A 284 -29.39 46.67 7.09
CA SER A 284 -30.85 46.63 7.31
C SER A 284 -31.55 46.00 6.12
#